data_AF-A0A7V5RBX3-F1
#
_entry.id   AF-A0A7V5RBX3-F1
#
_cell.length_a   1.000
_cell.length_b   1.000
_cell.length_c   1.000
_cell.angle_alpha   90.00
_cell.angle_beta   90.00
_cell.angle_gamma   90.00
#
_symmetry.space_group_name_H-M   'P 1'
#
loop_
_entity.id
_entity.type
_entity.pdbx_description
1 polymer ?
#
loop_
_entity_poly.entity_id
_entity_poly.type
_entity_poly.pdbx_seq_one_letter_code
_entity_poly.pdbx_strand_id
1 'polypeptide(L)' 'MSEVKVFDDQLEKALKILKRKLAQDGTFKEIKKRRFYEKPSVKKKRKRQEAAKRRAKATKKMARRNQD' A
#
# COMPACT_ATOMS: atom_id res chain seq x y z
N MET A 1 5.80 -0.59 -13.06
CA MET A 1 6.48 -1.73 -12.43
C MET A 1 7.64 -1.18 -11.60
N SER A 2 7.90 -1.77 -10.44
CA SER A 2 8.86 -1.25 -9.47
C SER A 2 10.25 -1.78 -9.78
N GLU A 3 11.16 -0.91 -10.21
CA GLU A 3 12.58 -1.24 -10.43
C GLU A 3 13.45 -0.69 -9.28
N VAL A 4 14.51 -1.42 -8.92
CA VAL A 4 15.56 -0.99 -7.99
C VAL A 4 16.92 -1.34 -8.60
N LYS A 5 17.76 -0.33 -8.79
CA LYS A 5 19.15 -0.50 -9.23
C LYS A 5 20.02 -0.88 -8.03
N VAL A 6 20.92 -1.84 -8.23
CA VAL A 6 21.91 -2.25 -7.23
C VAL A 6 23.15 -1.39 -7.42
N PHE A 7 23.70 -0.87 -6.33
CA PHE A 7 24.95 -0.12 -6.32
C PHE A 7 25.94 -0.83 -5.42
N ASP A 8 27.22 -0.85 -5.83
CA ASP A 8 28.36 -1.36 -5.05
C ASP A 8 28.18 -2.77 -4.48
N ASP A 9 27.57 -3.66 -5.28
CA ASP A 9 27.28 -5.07 -4.92
C ASP A 9 26.45 -5.25 -3.63
N GLN A 10 25.73 -4.22 -3.19
CA GLN A 10 24.94 -4.26 -1.96
C GLN A 10 23.56 -4.89 -2.17
N LEU A 11 23.54 -6.18 -2.48
CA LEU A 11 22.34 -6.94 -2.83
C LEU A 11 21.29 -6.95 -1.71
N GLU A 12 21.69 -7.18 -0.46
CA GLU A 12 20.76 -7.23 0.68
C GLU A 12 20.00 -5.92 0.87
N LYS A 13 20.70 -4.79 0.71
CA LYS A 13 20.08 -3.46 0.83
C LYS A 13 19.12 -3.22 -0.32
N ALA A 14 19.50 -3.57 -1.55
CA ALA A 14 18.62 -3.48 -2.71
C ALA A 14 17.34 -4.32 -2.54
N LEU A 15 17.45 -5.55 -2.03
CA LEU A 15 16.30 -6.41 -1.72
C LEU A 15 15.38 -5.80 -0.66
N LYS A 16 15.95 -5.22 0.41
CA LYS A 16 15.18 -4.54 1.46
C LYS A 16 14.42 -3.32 0.90
N ILE A 17 15.06 -2.53 0.05
CA ILE A 17 14.46 -1.38 -0.63
C ILE A 17 13.34 -1.84 -1.56
N LEU A 18 13.58 -2.88 -2.37
CA LEU A 18 12.59 -3.45 -3.28
C LEU A 18 11.36 -3.95 -2.51
N LYS A 19 11.55 -4.71 -1.43
CA LYS A 19 10.46 -5.18 -0.57
C LYS A 19 9.63 -4.00 -0.02
N ARG A 20 10.27 -2.93 0.42
CA ARG A 20 9.60 -1.72 0.91
C ARG A 20 8.83 -1.01 -0.22
N LYS A 21 9.42 -0.89 -1.40
CA LYS A 21 8.81 -0.28 -2.59
C LYS A 21 7.57 -1.07 -3.03
N LEU A 22 7.66 -2.40 -3.11
CA LEU A 22 6.53 -3.28 -3.40
C LEU A 22 5.41 -3.17 -2.35
N ALA A 23 5.76 -3.06 -1.07
CA ALA A 23 4.78 -2.86 -0.01
C ALA A 23 4.07 -1.50 -0.10
N GLN A 24 4.80 -0.44 -0.49
CA GLN A 24 4.25 0.91 -0.70
C GLN A 24 3.35 0.97 -1.93
N ASP A 25 3.76 0.35 -3.03
CA ASP A 25 2.97 0.23 -4.26
C ASP A 25 1.71 -0.63 -4.04
N GLY A 26 1.71 -1.47 -3.01
CA GLY A 26 0.55 -2.29 -2.63
C GLY A 26 0.37 -3.52 -3.50
N THR A 27 1.39 -3.91 -4.26
CA THR A 27 1.37 -5.06 -5.19
C THR A 27 0.91 -6.34 -4.51
N PHE A 28 1.40 -6.64 -3.31
CA PHE A 28 0.97 -7.81 -2.54
C PHE A 28 -0.54 -7.78 -2.18
N LYS A 29 -1.09 -6.60 -1.89
CA LYS A 29 -2.52 -6.45 -1.60
C LYS A 29 -3.34 -6.67 -2.86
N GLU A 30 -2.85 -6.19 -3.99
CA GLU A 30 -3.50 -6.34 -5.28
C GLU A 30 -3.50 -7.79 -5.76
N ILE A 31 -2.37 -8.50 -5.62
CA ILE A 31 -2.28 -9.93 -5.89
C ILE A 31 -3.33 -10.67 -5.06
N LYS A 32 -3.35 -10.46 -3.72
CA LYS A 32 -4.31 -11.13 -2.84
C LYS A 32 -5.77 -10.86 -3.23
N LYS A 33 -6.07 -9.62 -3.63
CA LYS A 33 -7.41 -9.21 -4.06
C LYS A 33 -7.83 -9.84 -5.39
N ARG A 34 -6.88 -10.03 -6.32
CA ARG A 34 -7.15 -10.60 -7.65
C ARG A 34 -7.11 -12.13 -7.69
N ARG A 35 -6.78 -12.81 -6.59
CA ARG A 35 -6.74 -14.30 -6.53
C ARG A 35 -8.07 -14.96 -6.89
N PHE A 36 -9.18 -14.29 -6.60
CA PHE A 36 -10.52 -14.81 -6.85
C PHE A 36 -11.44 -13.70 -7.37
N TYR A 37 -12.51 -14.09 -8.07
CA TYR A 37 -13.52 -13.14 -8.51
C TYR A 37 -14.25 -12.50 -7.31
N GLU A 38 -14.26 -11.17 -7.27
CA GLU A 38 -15.02 -10.39 -6.29
C GLU A 38 -16.32 -9.89 -6.95
N LYS A 39 -17.47 -10.37 -6.48
CA LYS A 39 -18.79 -9.88 -6.92
C LYS A 39 -18.86 -8.35 -6.85
N PRO A 40 -19.58 -7.68 -7.77
CA PRO A 40 -19.59 -6.21 -7.86
C PRO A 40 -20.10 -5.54 -6.58
N SER A 41 -21.08 -6.12 -5.90
CA SER A 41 -21.61 -5.64 -4.62
C SER A 41 -20.53 -5.65 -3.51
N VAL A 42 -19.76 -6.73 -3.42
CA VAL A 42 -18.66 -6.90 -2.46
C VAL A 42 -17.54 -5.88 -2.76
N LYS A 43 -17.19 -5.72 -4.05
CA LYS A 43 -16.21 -4.72 -4.51
C LYS A 43 -16.62 -3.29 -4.12
N LYS A 44 -17.91 -2.95 -4.25
CA LYS A 44 -18.47 -1.65 -3.85
C LYS A 44 -18.39 -1.44 -2.34
N LYS A 45 -18.76 -2.45 -1.54
CA LYS A 45 -18.67 -2.43 -0.07
C LYS A 45 -17.22 -2.23 0.39
N ARG A 46 -16.27 -3.00 -0.15
CA ARG A 46 -14.83 -2.89 0.15
C ARG A 46 -14.28 -1.51 -0.19
N LYS A 47 -14.60 -0.96 -1.37
CA LYS A 47 -14.17 0.40 -1.77
C LYS A 47 -14.66 1.47 -0.80
N ARG A 48 -15.92 1.37 -0.34
CA ARG A 48 -16.49 2.30 0.66
C ARG A 48 -15.76 2.22 1.99
N GLN A 49 -15.50 1.01 2.48
CA GLN A 49 -14.78 0.79 3.73
C GLN A 49 -13.33 1.28 3.67
N GLU A 50 -12.60 1.02 2.57
CA GLU A 50 -11.24 1.51 2.37
C GLU A 50 -11.18 3.05 2.32
N ALA A 51 -12.14 3.68 1.64
CA ALA A 51 -12.24 5.15 1.60
C ALA A 51 -12.48 5.74 3.00
N ALA A 52 -13.40 5.16 3.78
CA ALA A 52 -13.67 5.59 5.15
C ALA A 52 -12.42 5.45 6.04
N LYS A 53 -11.71 4.31 5.96
CA LYS A 53 -10.44 4.11 6.68
C LYS A 53 -9.37 5.12 6.27
N ARG A 54 -9.26 5.44 4.97
CA ARG A 54 -8.30 6.44 4.47
C ARG A 54 -8.61 7.84 5.00
N ARG A 55 -9.88 8.24 5.02
CA ARG A 55 -10.33 9.52 5.57
C ARG A 55 -10.02 9.63 7.07
N ALA A 56 -10.36 8.61 7.85
CA ALA A 56 -10.07 8.57 9.30
C ALA A 56 -8.57 8.65 9.60
N LYS A 57 -7.71 8.03 8.78
CA LYS A 57 -6.26 8.17 8.92
C LYS A 57 -5.77 9.58 8.58
N ALA A 58 -6.35 10.22 7.57
CA ALA A 58 -5.99 11.57 7.17
C ALA A 58 -6.36 12.60 8.25
N THR A 59 -7.57 12.51 8.82
CA THR A 59 -8.01 13.39 9.90
C THR A 59 -7.14 13.23 11.14
N LYS A 60 -6.83 11.98 11.55
CA LYS A 60 -5.91 11.72 12.67
C LYS A 60 -4.51 12.28 12.44
N LYS A 61 -3.99 12.23 11.20
CA LYS A 61 -2.69 12.81 10.86
C LYS A 61 -2.72 14.35 10.93
N MET A 62 -3.80 14.97 10.46
CA MET A 62 -3.98 16.42 10.52
C MET A 62 -4.11 16.92 11.95
N ALA A 63 -4.88 16.24 12.79
CA ALA A 63 -5.01 16.58 14.22
C ALA A 63 -3.66 16.55 14.94
N ARG A 64 -2.82 15.54 14.67
CA ARG A 64 -1.45 15.48 15.24
C ARG A 64 -0.60 16.67 14.79
N ARG A 65 -0.62 16.98 13.49
CA ARG A 65 0.17 18.10 12.93
C ARG A 65 -0.23 19.46 13.52
N ASN A 66 -1.49 19.64 13.89
CA ASN A 66 -1.98 20.89 14.48
C ASN A 66 -1.72 20.97 16.00
N GLN A 67 -1.25 19.88 16.63
CA GLN A 67 -0.87 19.83 18.04
C GLN A 67 0.63 20.04 18.25
N ASP A 68 1.43 19.91 17.19
CA ASP A 68 2.86 20.28 17.13
C ASP A 68 3.00 21.77 16.76
#